data_AF-A0A771GR51-F1
#
_entry.id   AF-A0A771GR51-F1
#
_cell.length_a   1.000
_cell.length_b   1.000
_cell.length_c   1.000
_cell.angle_alpha   90.00
_cell.angle_beta   90.00
_cell.angle_gamma   90.00
#
_symmetry.space_group_name_H-M   'P 1'
#
loop_
_entity.id
_entity.type
_entity.pdbx_description
1 polymer ?
#
loop_
_entity_poly.entity_id
_entity_poly.type
_entity_poly.pdbx_seq_one_letter_code
_entity_poly.pdbx_strand_id
1 'polypeptide(L)'
;MNKLEAVLLEDIESYFDKSSEMKVDIAQRRWGFVEEKKTLEEIGADYVVSRERIRQIQADIRQEFLGHMRISQPLVWEALEPEISPDLSVKMQTLFSCFSSERDFFEFLDMVSGQTELIAHVYPEIDKAILNTYFAENGAPIHLDDIREFIPSVCSIEIPYVDNAIRHLAQQGVIQLKDENVYPLQLKKAEASACVLIKHEKGLPWLDIAKLINGNNYSRSPVYEDRLDHEAFNQPEYIYLSGKGTYKHTCFIDVDAALIDDIFLEMMEYAEKNSRPVFHLNEFYQASRNLKKHDYYVIRHFVKHFGEDYGFYFDGKSQTDSIGLEKGFKNITQKDVIVEAMNNSDKPLTKPEIANLLKSKSLAHASFYLDDLIERGSVVQVDHMLYTTPACAYKNIVIDDYVAALHALLLHFGKPVEPSIFKAQLNMQFERSYSKYFYASLARLNAKAQGWHRKHSLYSATEIPFSNISSAMDMLCDSGAPLQQNIDALQANIAITRETAAIAIRNWRTARSMVNG
;
A
#
# COMPACT_ATOMS: atom_id res chain seq x y z
N MET A 1 26.74 -27.02 40.75
CA MET A 1 25.60 -27.93 40.58
C MET A 1 25.81 -29.36 41.07
N ASN A 2 26.78 -30.14 40.57
CA ASN A 2 26.92 -31.57 40.94
C ASN A 2 26.99 -31.86 42.46
N LYS A 3 27.59 -30.94 43.25
CA LYS A 3 27.64 -31.07 44.71
C LYS A 3 26.26 -30.91 45.37
N LEU A 4 25.47 -29.93 44.93
CA LEU A 4 24.10 -29.72 45.42
C LEU A 4 23.23 -30.91 45.05
N GLU A 5 23.33 -31.36 43.80
CA GLU A 5 22.63 -32.52 43.28
C GLU A 5 22.92 -33.79 44.10
N ALA A 6 24.19 -34.10 44.37
CA ALA A 6 24.57 -35.26 45.17
C ALA A 6 24.03 -35.16 46.61
N VAL A 7 24.10 -33.98 47.22
CA VAL A 7 23.58 -33.77 48.58
C VAL A 7 22.06 -33.97 48.63
N LEU A 8 21.31 -33.45 47.65
CA LEU A 8 19.87 -33.63 47.57
C LEU A 8 19.49 -35.10 47.38
N LEU A 9 20.19 -35.83 46.51
CA LEU A 9 19.95 -37.27 46.31
C LEU A 9 20.21 -38.08 47.58
N GLU A 10 21.36 -37.87 48.22
CA GLU A 10 21.70 -38.51 49.49
C GLU A 10 20.70 -38.15 50.62
N ASP A 11 20.18 -36.92 50.63
CA ASP A 11 19.15 -36.49 51.60
C ASP A 11 17.82 -37.22 51.34
N ILE A 12 17.41 -37.38 50.08
CA ILE A 12 16.21 -38.14 49.69
C ILE A 12 16.37 -39.61 50.10
N GLU A 13 17.48 -40.25 49.73
CA GLU A 13 17.76 -41.65 50.08
C GLU A 13 17.76 -41.87 51.58
N SER A 14 18.50 -41.02 52.33
CA SER A 14 18.56 -41.13 53.79
C SER A 14 17.22 -40.84 54.47
N TYR A 15 16.37 -39.99 53.88
CA TYR A 15 15.02 -39.73 54.39
C TYR A 15 14.11 -40.95 54.15
N PHE A 16 14.19 -41.55 52.95
CA PHE A 16 13.41 -42.74 52.62
C PHE A 16 13.79 -43.94 53.49
N ASP A 17 15.07 -44.17 53.76
CA ASP A 17 15.54 -45.24 54.65
C ASP A 17 14.99 -45.15 56.09
N LYS A 18 14.67 -43.93 56.55
CA LYS A 18 14.14 -43.66 57.89
C LYS A 18 12.62 -43.54 57.94
N SER A 19 11.98 -43.45 56.78
CA SER A 19 10.54 -43.23 56.65
C SER A 19 9.76 -44.55 56.60
N SER A 20 8.46 -44.50 56.90
CA SER A 20 7.61 -45.67 56.71
C SER A 20 7.39 -45.95 55.22
N GLU A 21 7.20 -47.21 54.85
CA GLU A 21 6.94 -47.63 53.47
C GLU A 21 5.81 -46.83 52.82
N MET A 22 4.71 -46.61 53.55
CA MET A 22 3.59 -45.78 53.09
C MET A 22 3.99 -44.33 52.80
N LYS A 23 4.85 -43.72 53.65
CA LYS A 23 5.31 -42.34 53.41
C LYS A 23 6.23 -42.26 52.21
N VAL A 24 7.12 -43.25 52.03
CA VAL A 24 8.02 -43.33 50.88
C VAL A 24 7.22 -43.44 49.58
N ASP A 25 6.27 -44.38 49.51
CA ASP A 25 5.43 -44.55 48.32
C ASP A 25 4.60 -43.29 48.00
N ILE A 26 4.02 -42.63 49.01
CA ILE A 26 3.30 -41.36 48.82
C ILE A 26 4.26 -40.25 48.35
N ALA A 27 5.47 -40.13 48.94
CA ALA A 27 6.45 -39.13 48.54
C ALA A 27 6.86 -39.32 47.08
N GLN A 28 7.26 -40.54 46.70
CA GLN A 28 7.65 -40.91 45.34
C GLN A 28 6.55 -40.56 44.34
N ARG A 29 5.30 -40.97 44.59
CA ARG A 29 4.16 -40.68 43.69
C ARG A 29 3.70 -39.23 43.71
N ARG A 30 3.87 -38.48 44.79
CA ARG A 30 3.47 -37.05 44.83
C ARG A 30 4.53 -36.15 44.22
N TRP A 31 5.80 -36.52 44.33
CA TRP A 31 6.91 -35.82 43.70
C TRP A 31 7.12 -36.26 42.26
N GLY A 32 6.58 -37.40 41.84
CA GLY A 32 6.90 -38.01 40.56
C GLY A 32 8.36 -38.49 40.51
N PHE A 33 8.90 -38.92 41.66
CA PHE A 33 10.27 -39.35 41.85
C PHE A 33 10.34 -40.88 41.86
N VAL A 34 11.09 -41.48 40.92
CA VAL A 34 11.19 -42.91 40.56
C VAL A 34 9.87 -43.49 40.04
N GLU A 35 8.74 -43.04 40.58
CA GLU A 35 7.39 -43.39 40.18
C GLU A 35 6.72 -42.27 39.38
N GLU A 36 5.72 -42.62 38.57
CA GLU A 36 4.87 -41.64 37.89
C GLU A 36 4.08 -40.81 38.92
N LYS A 37 3.94 -39.50 38.64
CA LYS A 37 3.21 -38.62 39.53
C LYS A 37 1.71 -38.92 39.54
N LYS A 38 1.16 -39.13 40.74
CA LYS A 38 -0.27 -39.34 40.96
C LYS A 38 -0.89 -38.22 41.78
N THR A 39 -2.15 -37.93 41.54
CA THR A 39 -2.98 -37.00 42.31
C THR A 39 -3.26 -37.53 43.72
N LEU A 40 -3.76 -36.66 44.60
CA LEU A 40 -4.14 -37.04 45.97
C LEU A 40 -5.31 -38.04 45.97
N GLU A 41 -6.21 -37.91 45.00
CA GLU A 41 -7.38 -38.74 44.78
C GLU A 41 -6.99 -40.16 44.36
N GLU A 42 -6.07 -40.29 43.41
CA GLU A 42 -5.59 -41.59 42.92
C GLU A 42 -4.87 -42.36 44.01
N ILE A 43 -3.97 -41.69 44.75
CA ILE A 43 -3.27 -42.31 45.89
C ILE A 43 -4.27 -42.68 46.99
N GLY A 44 -5.27 -41.82 47.25
CA GLY A 44 -6.32 -42.09 48.23
C GLY A 44 -7.11 -43.34 47.90
N ALA A 45 -7.44 -43.56 46.62
CA ALA A 45 -8.11 -44.76 46.15
C ALA A 45 -7.25 -46.02 46.37
N ASP A 46 -5.96 -45.97 46.06
CA ASP A 46 -5.02 -47.10 46.23
C ASP A 46 -4.90 -47.53 47.70
N TYR A 47 -4.92 -46.58 48.65
CA TYR A 47 -4.86 -46.85 50.09
C TYR A 47 -6.22 -46.99 50.77
N VAL A 48 -7.33 -46.85 50.03
CA VAL A 48 -8.71 -46.85 50.57
C VAL A 48 -8.88 -45.80 51.69
N VAL A 49 -8.32 -44.61 51.49
CA VAL A 49 -8.43 -43.45 52.39
C VAL A 49 -8.92 -42.22 51.64
N SER A 50 -9.37 -41.19 52.38
CA SER A 50 -9.79 -39.95 51.74
C SER A 50 -8.61 -39.19 51.14
N ARG A 51 -8.87 -38.44 50.06
CA ARG A 51 -7.96 -37.43 49.50
C ARG A 51 -7.37 -36.51 50.58
N GLU A 52 -8.20 -36.09 51.53
CA GLU A 52 -7.79 -35.21 52.63
C GLU A 52 -6.78 -35.90 53.56
N ARG A 53 -6.91 -37.22 53.77
CA ARG A 53 -5.93 -37.97 54.53
C ARG A 53 -4.57 -38.02 53.83
N ILE A 54 -4.54 -38.23 52.51
CA ILE A 54 -3.29 -38.17 51.74
C ILE A 54 -2.70 -36.76 51.78
N ARG A 55 -3.52 -35.71 51.70
CA ARG A 55 -3.05 -34.31 51.80
C ARG A 55 -2.34 -34.03 53.13
N GLN A 56 -2.89 -34.53 54.24
CA GLN A 56 -2.26 -34.43 55.56
C GLN A 56 -0.91 -35.15 55.59
N ILE A 57 -0.86 -36.39 55.10
CA ILE A 57 0.39 -37.17 55.04
C ILE A 57 1.42 -36.47 54.14
N GLN A 58 1.01 -35.89 53.00
CA GLN A 58 1.91 -35.13 52.13
C GLN A 58 2.49 -33.90 52.85
N ALA A 59 1.67 -33.20 53.64
CA ALA A 59 2.14 -32.06 54.43
C ALA A 59 3.15 -32.48 55.51
N ASP A 60 2.90 -33.61 56.18
CA ASP A 60 3.82 -34.19 57.16
C ASP A 60 5.14 -34.60 56.50
N ILE A 61 5.08 -35.32 55.35
CA ILE A 61 6.25 -35.70 54.55
C ILE A 61 7.08 -34.45 54.19
N ARG A 62 6.42 -33.38 53.71
CA ARG A 62 7.10 -32.13 53.34
C ARG A 62 7.83 -31.52 54.53
N GLN A 63 7.19 -31.42 55.69
CA GLN A 63 7.83 -30.85 56.87
C GLN A 63 9.00 -31.69 57.36
N GLU A 64 8.82 -33.01 57.41
CA GLU A 64 9.87 -33.94 57.86
C GLU A 64 11.07 -33.93 56.91
N PHE A 65 10.82 -33.98 55.60
CA PHE A 65 11.89 -33.96 54.60
C PHE A 65 12.68 -32.64 54.65
N LEU A 66 12.00 -31.49 54.69
CA LEU A 66 12.67 -30.20 54.82
C LEU A 66 13.48 -30.08 56.12
N GLY A 67 13.04 -30.70 57.21
CA GLY A 67 13.78 -30.77 58.47
C GLY A 67 14.96 -31.75 58.46
N HIS A 68 14.95 -32.72 57.53
CA HIS A 68 16.02 -33.72 57.35
C HIS A 68 17.11 -33.24 56.40
N MET A 69 16.82 -32.29 55.50
CA MET A 69 17.80 -31.74 54.56
C MET A 69 19.03 -31.15 55.29
N ARG A 70 20.22 -31.44 54.76
CA ARG A 70 21.49 -30.89 55.29
C ARG A 70 21.70 -29.43 54.92
N ILE A 71 21.07 -28.96 53.85
CA ILE A 71 21.15 -27.59 53.34
C ILE A 71 19.78 -26.93 53.49
N SER A 72 19.72 -25.76 54.14
CA SER A 72 18.46 -25.02 54.28
C SER A 72 17.96 -24.48 52.95
N GLN A 73 16.63 -24.31 52.80
CA GLN A 73 16.01 -23.75 51.59
C GLN A 73 16.69 -22.47 51.04
N PRO A 74 17.06 -21.46 51.85
CA PRO A 74 17.74 -20.27 51.33
C PRO A 74 19.10 -20.54 50.67
N LEU A 75 19.87 -21.50 51.19
CA LEU A 75 21.17 -21.89 50.64
C LEU A 75 21.01 -22.75 49.38
N VAL A 76 19.92 -23.53 49.30
CA VAL A 76 19.54 -24.22 48.06
C VAL A 76 19.19 -23.19 46.99
N TRP A 77 18.41 -22.16 47.34
CA TRP A 77 18.09 -21.07 46.42
C TRP A 77 19.33 -20.30 45.96
N GLU A 78 20.22 -19.89 46.87
CA GLU A 78 21.47 -19.18 46.54
C GLU A 78 22.33 -19.96 45.52
N ALA A 79 22.32 -21.29 45.60
CA ALA A 79 23.04 -22.14 44.67
C ALA A 79 22.29 -22.38 43.33
N LEU A 80 20.96 -22.33 43.33
CA LEU A 80 20.12 -22.56 42.14
C LEU A 80 19.89 -21.29 41.32
N GLU A 81 19.71 -20.14 41.98
CA GLU A 81 19.32 -18.86 41.38
C GLU A 81 20.18 -18.47 40.16
N PRO A 82 21.52 -18.58 40.19
CA PRO A 82 22.37 -18.22 39.04
C PRO A 82 22.26 -19.21 37.86
N GLU A 83 21.66 -20.38 38.08
CA GLU A 83 21.65 -21.51 37.16
C GLU A 83 20.27 -21.73 36.52
N ILE A 84 19.25 -20.96 36.93
CA ILE A 84 17.88 -21.00 36.40
C ILE A 84 17.88 -20.75 34.90
N SER A 85 17.74 -21.83 34.15
CA SER A 85 17.79 -21.85 32.69
C SER A 85 17.25 -23.19 32.17
N PRO A 86 16.92 -23.29 30.87
CA PRO A 86 16.51 -24.57 30.26
C PRO A 86 17.56 -25.68 30.39
N ASP A 87 18.83 -25.32 30.61
CA ASP A 87 19.94 -26.27 30.78
C ASP A 87 20.03 -26.84 32.20
N LEU A 88 19.20 -26.40 33.15
CA LEU A 88 19.29 -26.83 34.55
C LEU A 88 19.05 -28.33 34.72
N SER A 89 18.11 -28.91 33.96
CA SER A 89 17.84 -30.35 33.92
C SER A 89 19.07 -31.15 33.49
N VAL A 90 19.86 -30.63 32.54
CA VAL A 90 21.12 -31.24 32.10
C VAL A 90 22.23 -31.06 33.14
N LYS A 91 22.30 -29.88 33.79
CA LYS A 91 23.27 -29.61 34.86
C LYS A 91 23.03 -30.44 36.12
N MET A 92 21.80 -30.94 36.32
CA MET A 92 21.39 -31.83 37.40
C MET A 92 20.82 -33.15 36.85
N GLN A 93 21.47 -33.72 35.83
CA GLN A 93 20.95 -34.86 35.07
C GLN A 93 20.68 -36.11 35.92
N THR A 94 21.48 -36.38 36.95
CA THR A 94 21.31 -37.56 37.81
C THR A 94 20.03 -37.41 38.62
N LEU A 95 19.83 -36.27 39.28
CA LEU A 95 18.61 -35.98 40.02
C LEU A 95 17.40 -35.89 39.09
N PHE A 96 17.53 -35.18 37.96
CA PHE A 96 16.48 -35.04 36.96
C PHE A 96 16.02 -36.40 36.41
N SER A 97 16.95 -37.34 36.17
CA SER A 97 16.61 -38.68 35.68
C SER A 97 15.74 -39.51 36.62
N CYS A 98 15.66 -39.12 37.90
CA CYS A 98 14.75 -39.73 38.85
C CYS A 98 13.33 -39.17 38.74
N PHE A 99 13.07 -38.07 38.02
CA PHE A 99 11.72 -37.51 37.91
C PHE A 99 11.01 -37.98 36.64
N SER A 100 9.70 -38.20 36.76
CA SER A 100 8.83 -38.62 35.66
C SER A 100 8.61 -37.52 34.61
N SER A 101 8.80 -36.25 34.97
CA SER A 101 8.76 -35.12 34.03
C SER A 101 9.62 -33.94 34.49
N GLU A 102 9.94 -33.03 33.56
CA GLU A 102 10.63 -31.76 33.86
C GLU A 102 9.82 -30.87 34.80
N ARG A 103 8.49 -30.86 34.64
CA ARG A 103 7.59 -30.15 35.55
C ARG A 103 7.72 -30.65 36.97
N ASP A 104 7.79 -31.96 37.16
CA ASP A 104 7.89 -32.56 38.48
C ASP A 104 9.23 -32.29 39.15
N PHE A 105 10.29 -32.29 38.35
CA PHE A 105 11.62 -31.85 38.78
C PHE A 105 11.61 -30.40 39.28
N PHE A 106 11.02 -29.46 38.52
CA PHE A 106 10.95 -28.06 38.95
C PHE A 106 10.02 -27.85 40.15
N GLU A 107 8.89 -28.57 40.25
CA GLU A 107 8.01 -28.52 41.44
C GLU A 107 8.71 -29.09 42.69
N PHE A 108 9.62 -30.05 42.53
CA PHE A 108 10.48 -30.49 43.62
C PHE A 108 11.51 -29.41 44.00
N LEU A 109 12.16 -28.78 43.01
CA LEU A 109 13.08 -27.67 43.25
C LEU A 109 12.39 -26.48 43.94
N ASP A 110 11.14 -26.16 43.60
CA ASP A 110 10.31 -25.18 44.31
C ASP A 110 10.26 -25.52 45.80
N MET A 111 9.91 -26.77 46.12
CA MET A 111 9.82 -27.25 47.49
C MET A 111 11.16 -27.11 48.23
N VAL A 112 12.27 -27.57 47.67
CA VAL A 112 13.57 -27.61 48.37
C VAL A 112 14.30 -26.27 48.41
N SER A 113 13.96 -25.33 47.51
CA SER A 113 14.50 -23.97 47.51
C SER A 113 13.62 -22.96 48.24
N GLY A 114 12.35 -23.32 48.51
CA GLY A 114 11.38 -22.40 49.09
C GLY A 114 10.79 -21.40 48.10
N GLN A 115 11.04 -21.59 46.80
CA GLN A 115 10.45 -20.81 45.72
C GLN A 115 9.13 -21.41 45.25
N THR A 116 8.47 -20.72 44.34
CA THR A 116 7.23 -21.16 43.69
C THR A 116 7.30 -20.86 42.21
N GLU A 117 6.81 -21.77 41.38
CA GLU A 117 6.69 -21.57 39.93
C GLU A 117 8.05 -21.39 39.22
N LEU A 118 9.12 -22.07 39.66
CA LEU A 118 10.44 -22.00 39.02
C LEU A 118 10.40 -22.33 37.53
N ILE A 119 9.51 -23.23 37.12
CA ILE A 119 9.34 -23.55 35.70
C ILE A 119 8.93 -22.33 34.87
N ALA A 120 8.16 -21.40 35.42
CA ALA A 120 7.77 -20.15 34.76
C ALA A 120 8.94 -19.15 34.67
N HIS A 121 9.94 -19.24 35.54
CA HIS A 121 11.18 -18.47 35.41
C HIS A 121 12.13 -19.03 34.33
N VAL A 122 12.02 -20.33 34.03
CA VAL A 122 12.78 -21.00 32.96
C VAL A 122 12.09 -20.84 31.60
N TYR A 123 10.77 -20.96 31.57
CA TYR A 123 9.94 -20.86 30.36
C TYR A 123 8.87 -19.78 30.55
N PRO A 124 9.26 -18.49 30.60
CA PRO A 124 8.31 -17.42 30.85
C PRO A 124 7.31 -17.29 29.70
N GLU A 125 6.02 -17.22 30.06
CA GLU A 125 4.96 -16.97 29.10
C GLU A 125 4.97 -15.48 28.70
N ILE A 126 5.52 -15.20 27.52
CA ILE A 126 5.56 -13.87 26.93
C ILE A 126 4.82 -13.82 25.60
N ASP A 127 4.30 -12.65 25.25
CA ASP A 127 3.63 -12.45 23.97
C ASP A 127 4.60 -12.74 22.80
N LYS A 128 4.19 -13.62 21.90
CA LYS A 128 4.97 -13.97 20.70
C LYS A 128 5.16 -12.79 19.76
N ALA A 129 4.31 -11.77 19.84
CA ALA A 129 4.41 -10.55 19.05
C ALA A 129 5.26 -9.45 19.70
N ILE A 130 5.86 -9.69 20.88
CA ILE A 130 6.56 -8.67 21.67
C ILE A 130 7.66 -7.93 20.88
N LEU A 131 8.32 -8.59 19.94
CA LEU A 131 9.40 -8.01 19.12
C LEU A 131 8.93 -7.46 17.76
N ASN A 132 7.66 -7.59 17.40
CA ASN A 132 7.20 -7.30 16.03
C ASN A 132 7.42 -5.83 15.63
N THR A 133 7.03 -4.90 16.51
CA THR A 133 7.26 -3.46 16.30
C THR A 133 8.75 -3.14 16.24
N TYR A 134 9.54 -3.74 17.12
CA TYR A 134 10.98 -3.50 17.17
C TYR A 134 11.68 -3.91 15.87
N PHE A 135 11.29 -5.06 15.28
CA PHE A 135 11.75 -5.47 13.96
C PHE A 135 11.24 -4.57 12.83
N ALA A 136 10.00 -4.07 12.90
CA ALA A 136 9.48 -3.14 11.90
C ALA A 136 10.29 -1.83 11.87
N GLU A 137 10.69 -1.33 13.05
CA GLU A 137 11.39 -0.05 13.22
C GLU A 137 12.91 -0.13 13.00
N ASN A 138 13.53 -1.29 13.27
CA ASN A 138 14.99 -1.43 13.24
C ASN A 138 15.50 -2.43 12.17
N GLY A 139 14.61 -3.27 11.65
CA GLY A 139 14.91 -4.31 10.68
C GLY A 139 15.60 -5.52 11.29
N ALA A 140 16.04 -6.45 10.43
CA ALA A 140 16.72 -7.68 10.86
C ALA A 140 18.08 -7.86 10.14
N PRO A 141 19.12 -8.39 10.80
CA PRO A 141 19.14 -8.81 12.21
C PRO A 141 19.19 -7.64 13.20
N ILE A 142 18.89 -7.96 14.46
CA ILE A 142 19.07 -7.11 15.65
C ILE A 142 20.09 -7.77 16.58
N HIS A 143 20.92 -6.98 17.26
CA HIS A 143 21.90 -7.51 18.20
C HIS A 143 21.22 -8.03 19.47
N LEU A 144 21.76 -9.09 20.07
CA LEU A 144 21.17 -9.73 21.24
C LEU A 144 21.05 -8.78 22.44
N ASP A 145 22.03 -7.90 22.63
CA ASP A 145 22.01 -6.90 23.71
C ASP A 145 20.85 -5.91 23.58
N ASP A 146 20.50 -5.51 22.35
CA ASP A 146 19.37 -4.61 22.12
C ASP A 146 18.04 -5.30 22.51
N ILE A 147 17.91 -6.61 22.23
CA ILE A 147 16.74 -7.41 22.63
C ILE A 147 16.68 -7.57 24.15
N ARG A 148 17.83 -7.71 24.83
CA ARG A 148 17.90 -7.80 26.30
C ARG A 148 17.43 -6.53 26.98
N GLU A 149 17.72 -5.36 26.40
CA GLU A 149 17.24 -4.07 26.89
C GLU A 149 15.76 -3.84 26.53
N PHE A 150 15.36 -4.24 25.33
CA PHE A 150 14.02 -3.98 24.82
C PHE A 150 12.93 -4.80 25.51
N ILE A 151 13.10 -6.12 25.68
CA ILE A 151 12.04 -6.99 26.24
C ILE A 151 11.54 -6.49 27.61
N PRO A 152 12.39 -6.18 28.59
CA PRO A 152 11.94 -5.64 29.88
C PRO A 152 11.22 -4.29 29.76
N SER A 153 11.58 -3.47 28.77
CA SER A 153 11.02 -2.13 28.60
C SER A 153 9.55 -2.14 28.12
N VAL A 154 9.11 -3.23 27.49
CA VAL A 154 7.76 -3.35 26.92
C VAL A 154 6.91 -4.44 27.58
N CYS A 155 7.52 -5.27 28.44
CA CYS A 155 6.79 -6.32 29.13
C CYS A 155 5.96 -5.77 30.29
N SER A 156 4.75 -6.30 30.46
CA SER A 156 3.87 -5.97 31.59
C SER A 156 4.19 -6.79 32.85
N ILE A 157 4.98 -7.84 32.72
CA ILE A 157 5.44 -8.70 33.81
C ILE A 157 6.94 -8.53 34.01
N GLU A 158 7.38 -8.69 35.24
CA GLU A 158 8.80 -8.78 35.54
C GLU A 158 9.37 -10.07 34.96
N ILE A 159 10.48 -9.97 34.23
CA ILE A 159 11.22 -11.12 33.68
C ILE A 159 12.60 -11.14 34.34
N PRO A 160 12.77 -11.91 35.44
CA PRO A 160 14.04 -11.96 36.16
C PRO A 160 15.20 -12.48 35.29
N TYR A 161 14.89 -13.36 34.33
CA TYR A 161 15.86 -14.01 33.46
C TYR A 161 15.54 -13.75 31.98
N VAL A 162 15.90 -12.58 31.47
CA VAL A 162 15.58 -12.16 30.09
C VAL A 162 16.13 -13.13 29.04
N ASP A 163 17.32 -13.68 29.25
CA ASP A 163 17.90 -14.69 28.35
C ASP A 163 17.04 -15.96 28.24
N ASN A 164 16.34 -16.35 29.32
CA ASN A 164 15.40 -17.47 29.26
C ASN A 164 14.20 -17.15 28.38
N ALA A 165 13.67 -15.93 28.46
CA ALA A 165 12.59 -15.47 27.58
C ALA A 165 13.02 -15.48 26.11
N ILE A 166 14.22 -14.99 25.80
CA ILE A 166 14.76 -15.01 24.43
C ILE A 166 14.92 -16.45 23.92
N ARG A 167 15.52 -17.34 24.72
CA ARG A 167 15.67 -18.76 24.36
C ARG A 167 14.31 -19.42 24.18
N HIS A 168 13.33 -19.10 25.02
CA HIS A 168 12.00 -19.66 24.92
C HIS A 168 11.28 -19.23 23.63
N LEU A 169 11.37 -17.96 23.23
CA LEU A 169 10.89 -17.49 21.92
C LEU A 169 11.56 -18.25 20.76
N ALA A 170 12.86 -18.51 20.87
CA ALA A 170 13.60 -19.28 19.87
C ALA A 170 13.14 -20.74 19.80
N GLN A 171 12.94 -21.40 20.94
CA GLN A 171 12.39 -22.76 21.04
C GLN A 171 10.97 -22.85 20.44
N GLN A 172 10.17 -21.80 20.62
CA GLN A 172 8.83 -21.70 20.03
C GLN A 172 8.84 -21.36 18.53
N GLY A 173 10.02 -21.17 17.93
CA GLY A 173 10.18 -20.82 16.51
C GLY A 173 9.65 -19.43 16.17
N VAL A 174 9.61 -18.50 17.13
CA VAL A 174 9.21 -17.09 16.91
C VAL A 174 10.37 -16.28 16.34
N ILE A 175 11.57 -16.57 16.83
CA ILE A 175 12.83 -15.97 16.41
C ILE A 175 13.87 -17.05 16.12
N GLN A 176 14.90 -16.68 15.37
CA GLN A 176 16.10 -17.46 15.17
C GLN A 176 17.29 -16.73 15.79
N LEU A 177 18.06 -17.45 16.59
CA LEU A 177 19.34 -16.98 17.12
C LEU A 177 20.47 -17.48 16.21
N LYS A 178 21.35 -16.58 15.79
CA LYS A 178 22.56 -16.91 15.03
C LYS A 178 23.68 -15.99 15.47
N ASP A 179 24.69 -16.57 16.12
CA ASP A 179 25.75 -15.82 16.81
C ASP A 179 25.12 -14.80 17.78
N GLU A 180 25.55 -13.54 17.76
CA GLU A 180 24.99 -12.44 18.58
C GLU A 180 23.78 -11.75 17.91
N ASN A 181 23.17 -12.36 16.89
CA ASN A 181 22.09 -11.76 16.13
C ASN A 181 20.77 -12.52 16.28
N VAL A 182 19.68 -11.75 16.32
CA VAL A 182 18.31 -12.22 16.38
C VAL A 182 17.59 -11.90 15.08
N TYR A 183 16.92 -12.90 14.52
CA TYR A 183 16.13 -12.80 13.30
C TYR A 183 14.66 -13.17 13.58
N PRO A 184 13.68 -12.48 12.96
CA PRO A 184 12.29 -12.84 13.10
C PRO A 184 11.93 -14.05 12.23
N LEU A 185 10.99 -14.87 12.70
CA LEU A 185 10.39 -15.97 11.92
C LEU A 185 8.87 -15.86 11.76
N GLN A 186 8.20 -15.07 12.62
CA GLN A 186 6.74 -15.04 12.72
C GLN A 186 6.11 -13.65 12.59
N LEU A 187 6.78 -12.70 11.93
CA LEU A 187 6.15 -11.40 11.65
C LEU A 187 4.88 -11.57 10.82
N LYS A 188 3.93 -10.63 10.98
CA LYS A 188 2.87 -10.46 9.99
C LYS A 188 3.49 -9.92 8.70
N LYS A 189 2.77 -10.08 7.58
CA LYS A 189 3.26 -9.67 6.26
C LYS A 189 3.67 -8.19 6.19
N ALA A 190 2.87 -7.29 6.78
CA ALA A 190 3.17 -5.86 6.81
C ALA A 190 4.41 -5.55 7.67
N GLU A 191 4.50 -6.11 8.87
CA GLU A 191 5.67 -5.96 9.76
C GLU A 191 6.95 -6.48 9.09
N ALA A 192 6.87 -7.62 8.38
CA ALA A 192 7.98 -8.15 7.59
C ALA A 192 8.39 -7.22 6.44
N SER A 193 7.44 -6.60 5.76
CA SER A 193 7.72 -5.58 4.74
C SER A 193 8.41 -4.36 5.34
N ALA A 194 7.96 -3.87 6.50
CA ALA A 194 8.59 -2.74 7.20
C ALA A 194 10.03 -3.08 7.61
N CYS A 195 10.22 -4.26 8.21
CA CYS A 195 11.51 -4.82 8.61
C CYS A 195 12.52 -4.91 7.45
N VAL A 196 12.05 -5.19 6.23
CA VAL A 196 12.90 -5.14 5.02
C VAL A 196 13.13 -3.69 4.61
N LEU A 197 12.06 -2.91 4.45
CA LEU A 197 12.10 -1.57 3.87
C LEU A 197 12.95 -0.56 4.66
N ILE A 198 13.10 -0.73 5.97
CA ILE A 198 13.93 0.13 6.83
C ILE A 198 15.39 0.21 6.37
N LYS A 199 15.89 -0.79 5.62
CA LYS A 199 17.26 -0.81 5.06
C LYS A 199 17.34 -0.29 3.63
N HIS A 200 16.23 0.22 3.08
CA HIS A 200 16.12 0.63 1.69
C HIS A 200 15.54 2.05 1.57
N GLU A 201 16.37 3.08 1.76
CA GLU A 201 16.00 4.51 1.68
C GLU A 201 15.26 4.89 0.37
N LYS A 202 15.69 4.30 -0.75
CA LYS A 202 15.07 4.51 -2.07
C LYS A 202 13.79 3.69 -2.28
N GLY A 203 13.45 2.82 -1.34
CA GLY A 203 12.34 1.90 -1.43
C GLY A 203 12.63 0.73 -2.36
N LEU A 204 11.65 -0.16 -2.46
CA LEU A 204 11.72 -1.35 -3.30
C LEU A 204 10.40 -1.60 -4.04
N PRO A 205 10.44 -2.18 -5.26
CA PRO A 205 9.27 -2.77 -5.88
C PRO A 205 8.66 -3.86 -5.00
N TRP A 206 7.33 -3.98 -5.00
CA TRP A 206 6.61 -4.95 -4.17
C TRP A 206 7.10 -6.40 -4.33
N LEU A 207 7.50 -6.79 -5.54
CA LEU A 207 7.98 -8.13 -5.85
C LEU A 207 9.33 -8.42 -5.17
N ASP A 208 10.22 -7.43 -5.15
CA ASP A 208 11.54 -7.57 -4.54
C ASP A 208 11.41 -7.67 -3.01
N ILE A 209 10.45 -6.93 -2.43
CA ILE A 209 10.09 -7.04 -1.01
C ILE A 209 9.59 -8.44 -0.70
N ALA A 210 8.64 -8.97 -1.48
CA ALA A 210 8.10 -10.32 -1.28
C ALA A 210 9.20 -11.40 -1.33
N LYS A 211 10.11 -11.31 -2.30
CA LYS A 211 11.26 -12.22 -2.41
C LYS A 211 12.21 -12.15 -1.22
N LEU A 212 12.49 -10.96 -0.72
CA LEU A 212 13.34 -10.78 0.46
C LEU A 212 12.69 -11.34 1.72
N ILE A 213 11.39 -11.10 1.92
CA ILE A 213 10.64 -11.66 3.06
C ILE A 213 10.64 -13.19 3.00
N ASN A 214 10.25 -13.76 1.86
CA ASN A 214 10.14 -15.21 1.68
C ASN A 214 11.51 -15.89 1.75
N GLY A 215 12.54 -15.31 1.11
CA GLY A 215 13.90 -15.84 1.10
C GLY A 215 14.56 -15.86 2.48
N ASN A 216 14.20 -14.94 3.37
CA ASN A 216 14.69 -14.90 4.75
C ASN A 216 13.74 -15.56 5.77
N ASN A 217 12.56 -16.04 5.35
CA ASN A 217 11.52 -16.59 6.22
C ASN A 217 11.08 -15.65 7.37
N TYR A 218 11.04 -14.34 7.13
CA TYR A 218 10.71 -13.36 8.19
C TYR A 218 9.23 -13.38 8.62
N SER A 219 8.34 -13.82 7.74
CA SER A 219 6.90 -13.81 7.98
C SER A 219 6.36 -15.20 8.27
N ARG A 220 5.38 -15.28 9.18
CA ARG A 220 4.65 -16.53 9.51
C ARG A 220 3.96 -17.18 8.32
N SER A 221 3.69 -16.39 7.27
CA SER A 221 3.02 -16.83 6.04
C SER A 221 3.69 -16.18 4.82
N PRO A 222 3.83 -16.91 3.70
CA PRO A 222 4.50 -16.36 2.52
C PRO A 222 3.72 -15.18 1.93
N VAL A 223 4.47 -14.21 1.42
CA VAL A 223 3.95 -13.10 0.64
C VAL A 223 3.83 -13.53 -0.83
N TYR A 224 2.75 -13.17 -1.50
CA TYR A 224 2.58 -13.53 -2.91
C TYR A 224 3.65 -12.86 -3.80
N GLU A 225 4.24 -13.65 -4.70
CA GLU A 225 5.23 -13.19 -5.68
C GLU A 225 4.64 -13.11 -7.10
N ASP A 226 3.50 -13.75 -7.35
CA ASP A 226 2.77 -13.75 -8.62
C ASP A 226 1.83 -12.54 -8.75
N ARG A 227 1.47 -11.91 -7.62
CA ARG A 227 0.57 -10.75 -7.56
C ARG A 227 0.85 -9.89 -6.33
N LEU A 228 0.42 -8.64 -6.39
CA LEU A 228 0.50 -7.72 -5.26
C LEU A 228 -0.35 -8.25 -4.08
N ASP A 229 0.29 -8.46 -2.94
CA ASP A 229 -0.35 -8.82 -1.69
C ASP A 229 -0.66 -7.55 -0.87
N HIS A 230 -1.91 -7.12 -0.86
CA HIS A 230 -2.29 -5.87 -0.18
C HIS A 230 -2.06 -5.91 1.33
N GLU A 231 -2.19 -7.08 1.97
CA GLU A 231 -1.94 -7.26 3.42
C GLU A 231 -0.47 -7.00 3.77
N ALA A 232 0.46 -7.25 2.84
CA ALA A 232 1.88 -7.03 3.06
C ALA A 232 2.27 -5.53 3.11
N PHE A 233 1.36 -4.62 2.79
CA PHE A 233 1.61 -3.18 2.76
C PHE A 233 0.54 -2.39 3.51
N ASN A 234 -0.21 -3.05 4.41
CA ASN A 234 -1.34 -2.49 5.13
C ASN A 234 -0.96 -2.03 6.55
N GLN A 235 0.12 -1.27 6.67
CA GLN A 235 0.57 -0.70 7.93
C GLN A 235 1.13 0.71 7.68
N PRO A 236 0.25 1.73 7.66
CA PRO A 236 0.62 3.08 7.24
C PRO A 236 1.63 3.75 8.18
N GLU A 237 1.73 3.30 9.42
CA GLU A 237 2.69 3.82 10.39
C GLU A 237 4.14 3.59 9.94
N TYR A 238 4.38 2.51 9.19
CA TYR A 238 5.71 2.10 8.73
C TYR A 238 5.88 2.13 7.22
N ILE A 239 4.80 1.99 6.44
CA ILE A 239 4.90 1.74 5.00
C ILE A 239 4.04 2.71 4.20
N TYR A 240 4.65 3.28 3.16
CA TYR A 240 3.90 4.05 2.16
C TYR A 240 4.31 3.69 0.72
N LEU A 241 3.36 3.86 -0.20
CA LEU A 241 3.60 3.74 -1.63
C LEU A 241 4.32 5.00 -2.11
N SER A 242 5.56 4.89 -2.58
CA SER A 242 6.42 6.00 -3.04
C SER A 242 6.54 6.12 -4.56
N GLY A 243 5.84 5.26 -5.29
CA GLY A 243 5.96 5.17 -6.74
C GLY A 243 4.99 4.17 -7.35
N LYS A 244 5.21 3.81 -8.62
CA LYS A 244 4.36 2.85 -9.31
C LYS A 244 4.72 1.42 -8.87
N GLY A 245 4.09 0.97 -7.78
CA GLY A 245 4.35 -0.35 -7.18
C GLY A 245 5.63 -0.41 -6.34
N THR A 246 6.21 0.75 -6.01
CA THR A 246 7.37 0.90 -5.14
C THR A 246 6.90 1.36 -3.77
N TYR A 247 7.40 0.72 -2.72
CA TYR A 247 7.08 1.03 -1.33
C TYR A 247 8.34 1.48 -0.58
N LYS A 248 8.16 2.32 0.44
CA LYS A 248 9.21 2.86 1.31
C LYS A 248 8.80 2.78 2.77
N HIS A 249 9.80 2.77 3.64
CA HIS A 249 9.59 2.96 5.07
C HIS A 249 9.30 4.43 5.39
N THR A 250 8.36 4.71 6.31
CA THR A 250 7.97 6.07 6.73
C THR A 250 9.07 6.81 7.47
N CYS A 251 10.04 6.12 8.07
CA CYS A 251 11.23 6.73 8.67
C CYS A 251 12.05 7.59 7.68
N PHE A 252 11.86 7.40 6.38
CA PHE A 252 12.50 8.20 5.32
C PHE A 252 11.65 9.39 4.86
N ILE A 253 10.53 9.67 5.53
CA ILE A 253 9.76 10.88 5.31
C ILE A 253 10.38 11.99 6.16
N ASP A 254 11.11 12.89 5.51
CA ASP A 254 11.69 14.09 6.14
C ASP A 254 10.70 15.25 6.06
N VAL A 255 9.73 15.27 6.97
CA VAL A 255 8.76 16.35 7.10
C VAL A 255 8.52 16.69 8.57
N ASP A 256 8.34 17.98 8.84
CA ASP A 256 7.92 18.47 10.15
C ASP A 256 6.49 17.98 10.46
N ALA A 257 6.21 17.64 11.72
CA ALA A 257 4.87 17.28 12.17
C ALA A 257 3.85 18.39 11.88
N ALA A 258 4.28 19.66 11.97
CA ALA A 258 3.45 20.81 11.63
C ALA A 258 2.98 20.82 10.16
N LEU A 259 3.70 20.14 9.25
CA LEU A 259 3.31 20.06 7.84
C LEU A 259 1.97 19.32 7.66
N ILE A 260 1.64 18.36 8.53
CA ILE A 260 0.40 17.59 8.41
C ILE A 260 -0.80 18.52 8.60
N ASP A 261 -0.80 19.33 9.66
CA ASP A 261 -1.83 20.35 9.91
C ASP A 261 -1.90 21.35 8.75
N ASP A 262 -0.74 21.83 8.28
CA ASP A 262 -0.66 22.78 7.16
C ASP A 262 -1.25 22.21 5.86
N ILE A 263 -1.01 20.92 5.55
CA ILE A 263 -1.59 20.25 4.38
C ILE A 263 -3.12 20.35 4.44
N PHE A 264 -3.72 20.00 5.58
CA PHE A 264 -5.17 19.93 5.69
C PHE A 264 -5.82 21.32 5.78
N LEU A 265 -5.15 22.30 6.41
CA LEU A 265 -5.59 23.71 6.36
C LEU A 265 -5.62 24.23 4.91
N GLU A 266 -4.55 24.00 4.13
CA GLU A 266 -4.52 24.39 2.71
C GLU A 266 -5.60 23.64 1.89
N MET A 267 -5.90 22.37 2.23
CA MET A 267 -6.98 21.62 1.59
C MET A 267 -8.36 22.20 1.88
N MET A 268 -8.61 22.66 3.11
CA MET A 268 -9.87 23.30 3.49
C MET A 268 -10.08 24.60 2.70
N GLU A 269 -9.06 25.47 2.65
CA GLU A 269 -9.11 26.71 1.86
C GLU A 269 -9.33 26.42 0.37
N TYR A 270 -8.69 25.38 -0.17
CA TYR A 270 -8.89 24.95 -1.54
C TYR A 270 -10.33 24.48 -1.79
N ALA A 271 -10.89 23.65 -0.91
CA ALA A 271 -12.24 23.13 -1.03
C ALA A 271 -13.29 24.25 -0.98
N GLU A 272 -13.15 25.20 -0.05
CA GLU A 272 -14.04 26.38 0.06
C GLU A 272 -13.99 27.23 -1.20
N LYS A 273 -12.78 27.58 -1.66
CA LYS A 273 -12.58 28.41 -2.84
C LYS A 273 -13.18 27.81 -4.11
N ASN A 274 -13.07 26.49 -4.28
CA ASN A 274 -13.57 25.81 -5.47
C ASN A 274 -15.03 25.36 -5.33
N SER A 275 -15.63 25.42 -4.13
CA SER A 275 -17.03 25.08 -3.87
C SER A 275 -17.44 23.70 -4.42
N ARG A 276 -16.53 22.71 -4.36
CA ARG A 276 -16.73 21.36 -4.90
C ARG A 276 -16.66 20.31 -3.79
N PRO A 277 -17.60 19.35 -3.74
CA PRO A 277 -17.62 18.32 -2.71
C PRO A 277 -16.57 17.22 -2.94
N VAL A 278 -16.02 17.13 -4.17
CA VAL A 278 -15.02 16.13 -4.55
C VAL A 278 -14.00 16.77 -5.50
N PHE A 279 -12.72 16.45 -5.32
CA PHE A 279 -11.62 16.89 -6.20
C PHE A 279 -10.52 15.81 -6.25
N HIS A 280 -9.67 15.84 -7.28
CA HIS A 280 -8.53 14.95 -7.36
C HIS A 280 -7.32 15.53 -6.58
N LEU A 281 -6.57 14.70 -5.85
CA LEU A 281 -5.41 15.15 -5.06
C LEU A 281 -4.39 15.94 -5.88
N ASN A 282 -4.12 15.51 -7.11
CA ASN A 282 -3.22 16.25 -8.02
C ASN A 282 -3.71 17.67 -8.34
N GLU A 283 -5.02 17.95 -8.38
CA GLU A 283 -5.53 19.32 -8.60
C GLU A 283 -5.07 20.23 -7.44
N PHE A 284 -5.32 19.77 -6.21
CA PHE A 284 -4.90 20.46 -5.00
C PHE A 284 -3.37 20.61 -4.91
N TYR A 285 -2.63 19.52 -5.13
CA TYR A 285 -1.16 19.53 -5.17
C TYR A 285 -0.61 20.49 -6.23
N GLN A 286 -1.29 20.65 -7.38
CA GLN A 286 -0.89 21.63 -8.39
C GLN A 286 -1.23 23.08 -8.00
N ALA A 287 -2.24 23.30 -7.17
CA ALA A 287 -2.65 24.62 -6.72
C ALA A 287 -1.74 25.18 -5.61
N SER A 288 -1.24 24.33 -4.72
CA SER A 288 -0.34 24.75 -3.64
C SER A 288 1.12 24.87 -4.08
N ARG A 289 1.75 26.02 -3.78
CA ARG A 289 3.21 26.19 -3.93
C ARG A 289 3.98 25.52 -2.79
N ASN A 290 3.38 25.41 -1.62
CA ASN A 290 4.03 24.86 -0.44
C ASN A 290 4.18 23.34 -0.58
N LEU A 291 3.09 22.66 -0.97
CA LEU A 291 3.08 21.21 -1.13
C LEU A 291 4.00 20.69 -2.23
N LYS A 292 4.21 21.48 -3.28
CA LYS A 292 5.14 21.12 -4.37
C LYS A 292 6.60 21.02 -3.94
N LYS A 293 6.96 21.48 -2.74
CA LYS A 293 8.28 21.27 -2.15
C LYS A 293 8.49 19.83 -1.69
N HIS A 294 7.39 19.10 -1.46
CA HIS A 294 7.39 17.72 -0.99
C HIS A 294 7.01 16.76 -2.11
N ASP A 295 7.41 15.49 -1.98
CA ASP A 295 7.03 14.48 -2.95
C ASP A 295 5.52 14.21 -2.93
N TYR A 296 4.91 14.07 -4.11
CA TYR A 296 3.48 13.82 -4.25
C TYR A 296 3.01 12.57 -3.47
N TYR A 297 3.82 11.51 -3.42
CA TYR A 297 3.45 10.29 -2.71
C TYR A 297 3.50 10.43 -1.19
N VAL A 298 4.34 11.33 -0.67
CA VAL A 298 4.33 11.70 0.75
C VAL A 298 3.03 12.43 1.08
N ILE A 299 2.65 13.44 0.30
CA ILE A 299 1.36 14.13 0.49
C ILE A 299 0.19 13.16 0.37
N ARG A 300 0.24 12.27 -0.64
CA ARG A 300 -0.77 11.23 -0.84
C ARG A 300 -0.88 10.28 0.35
N HIS A 301 0.25 9.90 0.95
CA HIS A 301 0.26 9.05 2.14
C HIS A 301 -0.49 9.75 3.28
N PHE A 302 -0.18 11.03 3.54
CA PHE A 302 -0.84 11.76 4.61
C PHE A 302 -2.33 11.91 4.39
N VAL A 303 -2.73 12.41 3.21
CA VAL A 303 -4.14 12.62 2.89
C VAL A 303 -4.94 11.30 2.91
N LYS A 304 -4.34 10.20 2.46
CA LYS A 304 -5.03 8.90 2.43
C LYS A 304 -5.25 8.32 3.83
N HIS A 305 -4.29 8.46 4.73
CA HIS A 305 -4.28 7.73 6.01
C HIS A 305 -4.67 8.58 7.21
N PHE A 306 -4.50 9.90 7.15
CA PHE A 306 -4.83 10.82 8.24
C PHE A 306 -5.90 11.85 7.84
N GLY A 307 -6.33 11.91 6.58
CA GLY A 307 -7.30 12.92 6.13
C GLY A 307 -8.67 12.82 6.80
N GLU A 308 -9.07 11.63 7.24
CA GLU A 308 -10.35 11.43 7.90
C GLU A 308 -10.47 12.24 9.20
N ASP A 309 -9.36 12.41 9.94
CA ASP A 309 -9.30 13.21 11.17
C ASP A 309 -9.58 14.70 10.90
N TYR A 310 -9.44 15.14 9.65
CA TYR A 310 -9.65 16.52 9.20
C TYR A 310 -10.91 16.65 8.32
N GLY A 311 -11.75 15.61 8.24
CA GLY A 311 -13.00 15.63 7.45
C GLY A 311 -12.80 15.39 5.95
N PHE A 312 -11.64 14.89 5.53
CA PHE A 312 -11.38 14.51 4.14
C PHE A 312 -11.39 12.99 3.96
N TYR A 313 -12.13 12.52 2.98
CA TYR A 313 -12.24 11.10 2.66
C TYR A 313 -11.50 10.81 1.37
N PHE A 314 -10.59 9.82 1.41
CA PHE A 314 -9.83 9.41 0.25
C PHE A 314 -10.45 8.15 -0.38
N ASP A 315 -10.77 8.20 -1.66
CA ASP A 315 -11.12 7.03 -2.46
C ASP A 315 -10.26 6.99 -3.72
N GLY A 316 -9.59 5.86 -3.92
CA GLY A 316 -8.68 5.72 -5.03
C GLY A 316 -7.75 4.53 -4.88
N LYS A 317 -7.83 3.64 -5.87
CA LYS A 317 -6.69 2.77 -6.22
C LYS A 317 -5.67 3.63 -6.96
N SER A 318 -4.44 3.13 -7.14
CA SER A 318 -3.42 3.82 -7.95
C SER A 318 -4.07 4.42 -9.22
N GLN A 319 -3.98 5.74 -9.40
CA GLN A 319 -4.50 6.58 -10.51
C GLN A 319 -5.85 7.30 -10.30
N THR A 320 -6.64 6.99 -9.27
CA THR A 320 -7.94 7.67 -9.04
C THR A 320 -7.88 8.76 -7.97
N ASP A 321 -6.94 8.66 -7.02
CA ASP A 321 -6.56 9.63 -5.96
C ASP A 321 -7.61 10.75 -5.70
N SER A 322 -8.86 10.38 -5.47
CA SER A 322 -9.98 11.31 -5.32
C SER A 322 -10.19 11.58 -3.84
N ILE A 323 -10.60 12.81 -3.54
CA ILE A 323 -10.82 13.30 -2.19
C ILE A 323 -12.23 13.88 -2.15
N GLY A 324 -13.03 13.46 -1.19
CA GLY A 324 -14.36 13.98 -0.93
C GLY A 324 -14.49 14.58 0.46
N LEU A 325 -15.45 15.49 0.64
CA LEU A 325 -15.83 16.08 1.92
C LEU A 325 -16.82 15.20 2.71
N GLU A 326 -17.35 14.16 2.07
CA GLU A 326 -18.28 13.19 2.68
C GLU A 326 -17.88 11.76 2.29
N LYS A 327 -18.20 10.77 3.13
CA LYS A 327 -17.95 9.35 2.82
C LYS A 327 -18.79 8.88 1.63
N GLY A 328 -18.25 7.94 0.86
CA GLY A 328 -19.00 7.27 -0.21
C GLY A 328 -19.22 8.12 -1.46
N PHE A 329 -18.43 9.18 -1.64
CA PHE A 329 -18.49 10.04 -2.82
C PHE A 329 -18.14 9.28 -4.12
N LYS A 330 -18.59 9.82 -5.26
CA LYS A 330 -18.27 9.24 -6.57
C LYS A 330 -16.88 9.71 -7.02
N ASN A 331 -16.01 8.76 -7.36
CA ASN A 331 -14.68 9.03 -7.88
C ASN A 331 -14.67 9.96 -9.10
N ILE A 332 -13.71 10.88 -9.13
CA ILE A 332 -13.43 11.77 -10.26
C ILE A 332 -12.40 11.10 -11.15
N THR A 333 -12.67 11.05 -12.44
CA THR A 333 -11.74 10.48 -13.42
C THR A 333 -10.77 11.54 -13.93
N GLN A 334 -9.63 11.12 -14.49
CA GLN A 334 -8.69 12.04 -15.16
C GLN A 334 -9.36 12.86 -16.28
N LYS A 335 -10.43 12.35 -16.90
CA LYS A 335 -11.22 13.08 -17.90
C LYS A 335 -12.01 14.23 -17.26
N ASP A 336 -12.61 13.97 -16.10
CA ASP A 336 -13.33 14.98 -15.33
C ASP A 336 -12.38 16.11 -14.88
N VAL A 337 -11.17 15.75 -14.45
CA VAL A 337 -10.10 16.72 -14.12
C VAL A 337 -9.80 17.66 -15.30
N ILE A 338 -9.66 17.12 -16.51
CA ILE A 338 -9.38 17.92 -17.72
C ILE A 338 -10.55 18.86 -18.03
N VAL A 339 -11.78 18.33 -18.02
CA VAL A 339 -12.98 19.12 -18.34
C VAL A 339 -13.16 20.25 -17.33
N GLU A 340 -12.95 19.96 -16.05
CA GLU A 340 -13.05 20.95 -14.99
C GLU A 340 -11.99 22.04 -15.12
N ALA A 341 -10.73 21.66 -15.35
CA ALA A 341 -9.65 22.63 -15.58
C ALA A 341 -9.94 23.54 -16.78
N MET A 342 -10.61 23.04 -17.82
CA MET A 342 -11.06 23.85 -18.95
C MET A 342 -12.21 24.80 -18.59
N ASN A 343 -13.17 24.36 -17.77
CA ASN A 343 -14.28 25.20 -17.31
C ASN A 343 -13.81 26.36 -16.43
N ASN A 344 -12.80 26.12 -15.60
CA ASN A 344 -12.24 27.12 -14.68
C ASN A 344 -11.13 27.98 -15.28
N SER A 345 -10.75 27.74 -16.55
CA SER A 345 -9.73 28.52 -17.24
C SER A 345 -10.36 29.66 -18.03
N ASP A 346 -9.81 30.88 -17.90
CA ASP A 346 -10.21 32.04 -18.69
C ASP A 346 -9.87 31.91 -20.18
N LYS A 347 -8.95 31.01 -20.52
CA LYS A 347 -8.46 30.77 -21.88
C LYS A 347 -8.48 29.27 -22.25
N PRO A 348 -8.63 28.93 -23.54
CA PRO A 348 -8.44 27.56 -23.99
C PRO A 348 -7.05 27.01 -23.63
N LEU A 349 -6.99 25.71 -23.35
CA LEU A 349 -5.77 25.02 -22.94
C LEU A 349 -5.07 24.38 -24.13
N THR A 350 -3.75 24.32 -24.06
CA THR A 350 -2.88 23.58 -24.99
C THR A 350 -2.70 22.13 -24.54
N LYS A 351 -2.28 21.26 -25.47
CA LYS A 351 -1.97 19.85 -25.15
C LYS A 351 -0.90 19.68 -24.05
N PRO A 352 0.19 20.48 -24.00
CA PRO A 352 1.13 20.45 -22.88
C PRO A 352 0.53 20.87 -21.54
N GLU A 353 -0.32 21.91 -21.52
CA GLU A 353 -1.02 22.33 -20.28
C GLU A 353 -1.92 21.19 -19.78
N ILE A 354 -2.64 20.51 -20.68
CA ILE A 354 -3.46 19.34 -20.34
C ILE A 354 -2.60 18.18 -19.84
N ALA A 355 -1.45 17.92 -20.45
CA ALA A 355 -0.53 16.89 -19.98
C ALA A 355 -0.06 17.15 -18.54
N ASN A 356 0.13 18.40 -18.14
CA ASN A 356 0.53 18.77 -16.78
C ASN A 356 -0.56 18.52 -15.73
N LEU A 357 -1.83 18.43 -16.13
CA LEU A 357 -2.93 18.03 -15.25
C LEU A 357 -2.87 16.52 -14.92
N LEU A 358 -2.23 15.73 -15.78
CA LEU A 358 -2.13 14.29 -15.65
C LEU A 358 -0.91 13.89 -14.82
N LYS A 359 -1.07 12.87 -13.97
CA LYS A 359 0.04 12.29 -13.19
C LYS A 359 1.22 11.82 -14.06
N SER A 360 0.94 11.32 -15.27
CA SER A 360 1.99 10.84 -16.18
C SER A 360 2.78 11.94 -16.86
N LYS A 361 2.27 13.18 -16.88
CA LYS A 361 2.83 14.31 -17.66
C LYS A 361 3.10 13.99 -19.14
N SER A 362 2.45 12.96 -19.68
CA SER A 362 2.73 12.44 -21.01
C SER A 362 1.82 13.08 -22.05
N LEU A 363 2.42 13.63 -23.11
CA LEU A 363 1.70 14.16 -24.27
C LEU A 363 0.89 13.07 -24.98
N ALA A 364 1.33 11.81 -24.95
CA ALA A 364 0.59 10.71 -25.55
C ALA A 364 -0.70 10.41 -24.78
N HIS A 365 -0.64 10.36 -23.45
CA HIS A 365 -1.83 10.23 -22.59
C HIS A 365 -2.78 11.42 -22.77
N ALA A 366 -2.25 12.65 -22.80
CA ALA A 366 -3.07 13.83 -23.06
C ALA A 366 -3.78 13.75 -24.42
N SER A 367 -3.11 13.24 -25.46
CA SER A 367 -3.74 12.98 -26.77
C SER A 367 -4.91 12.02 -26.65
N PHE A 368 -4.67 10.86 -26.03
CA PHE A 368 -5.66 9.81 -25.91
C PHE A 368 -6.93 10.31 -25.20
N TYR A 369 -6.78 11.04 -24.10
CA TYR A 369 -7.93 11.63 -23.40
C TYR A 369 -8.64 12.72 -24.20
N LEU A 370 -7.87 13.61 -24.84
CA LEU A 370 -8.44 14.64 -25.71
C LEU A 370 -9.26 14.03 -26.85
N ASP A 371 -8.74 13.02 -27.54
CA ASP A 371 -9.40 12.39 -28.68
C ASP A 371 -10.76 11.79 -28.27
N ASP A 372 -10.81 11.06 -27.15
CA ASP A 372 -12.06 10.51 -26.61
C ASP A 372 -13.02 11.61 -26.12
N LEU A 373 -12.52 12.65 -25.45
CA LEU A 373 -13.36 13.77 -24.98
C LEU A 373 -13.96 14.59 -26.13
N ILE A 374 -13.22 14.77 -27.21
CA ILE A 374 -13.72 15.44 -28.42
C ILE A 374 -14.72 14.55 -29.16
N GLU A 375 -14.49 13.22 -29.20
CA GLU A 375 -15.47 12.29 -29.80
C GLU A 375 -16.80 12.27 -29.04
N ARG A 376 -16.76 12.35 -27.71
CA ARG A 376 -17.96 12.47 -26.87
C ARG A 376 -18.61 13.86 -26.90
N GLY A 377 -17.91 14.86 -27.46
CA GLY A 377 -18.38 16.24 -27.53
C GLY A 377 -18.24 17.03 -26.22
N SER A 378 -17.54 16.49 -25.22
CA SER A 378 -17.27 17.19 -23.94
C SER A 378 -16.17 18.25 -24.06
N VAL A 379 -15.31 18.13 -25.08
CA VAL A 379 -14.24 19.09 -25.40
C VAL A 379 -14.30 19.44 -26.88
N VAL A 380 -13.98 20.68 -27.21
CA VAL A 380 -13.90 21.20 -28.58
C VAL A 380 -12.57 21.89 -28.83
N GLN A 381 -12.11 21.83 -30.08
CA GLN A 381 -10.97 22.59 -30.54
C GLN A 381 -11.46 23.92 -31.13
N VAL A 382 -11.01 25.04 -30.57
CA VAL A 382 -11.43 26.38 -30.98
C VAL A 382 -10.37 27.11 -31.81
N ASP A 383 -9.12 26.67 -31.74
CA ASP A 383 -8.03 27.12 -32.61
C ASP A 383 -6.94 26.03 -32.74
N HIS A 384 -5.88 26.29 -33.51
CA HIS A 384 -4.76 25.38 -33.68
C HIS A 384 -4.17 24.95 -32.33
N MET A 385 -4.38 23.69 -31.96
CA MET A 385 -3.96 23.08 -30.69
C MET A 385 -4.51 23.75 -29.42
N LEU A 386 -5.64 24.47 -29.53
CA LEU A 386 -6.34 25.10 -28.39
C LEU A 386 -7.70 24.45 -28.15
N TYR A 387 -7.89 23.96 -26.92
CA TYR A 387 -9.02 23.13 -26.52
C TYR A 387 -9.76 23.73 -25.32
N THR A 388 -11.09 23.63 -25.31
CA THR A 388 -11.95 24.06 -24.20
C THR A 388 -13.26 23.28 -24.24
N THR A 389 -14.18 23.52 -23.29
CA THR A 389 -15.50 22.90 -23.29
C THR A 389 -16.48 23.65 -24.22
N PRO A 390 -17.54 23.00 -24.72
CA PRO A 390 -18.57 23.68 -25.51
C PRO A 390 -19.20 24.89 -24.80
N ALA A 391 -19.44 24.77 -23.48
CA ALA A 391 -19.99 25.84 -22.67
C ALA A 391 -19.10 27.09 -22.71
N CYS A 392 -17.79 26.93 -22.57
CA CYS A 392 -16.84 28.03 -22.64
C CYS A 392 -16.62 28.54 -24.08
N ALA A 393 -16.56 27.65 -25.06
CA ALA A 393 -16.33 27.99 -26.47
C ALA A 393 -17.45 28.85 -27.05
N TYR A 394 -18.70 28.50 -26.76
CA TYR A 394 -19.88 29.05 -27.44
C TYR A 394 -20.69 30.02 -26.58
N LYS A 395 -20.19 30.40 -25.39
CA LYS A 395 -20.88 31.29 -24.44
C LYS A 395 -21.39 32.61 -25.02
N ASN A 396 -20.77 33.10 -26.10
CA ASN A 396 -21.04 34.41 -26.71
C ASN A 396 -21.74 34.33 -28.07
N ILE A 397 -22.29 33.16 -28.45
CA ILE A 397 -23.02 32.99 -29.71
C ILE A 397 -24.38 32.33 -29.48
N VAL A 398 -25.31 32.57 -30.41
CA VAL A 398 -26.56 31.81 -30.50
C VAL A 398 -26.29 30.59 -31.38
N ILE A 399 -26.18 29.40 -30.78
CA ILE A 399 -25.76 28.18 -31.48
C ILE A 399 -26.66 27.88 -32.69
N ASP A 400 -27.97 28.03 -32.55
CA ASP A 400 -28.94 27.71 -33.61
C ASP A 400 -28.74 28.54 -34.87
N ASP A 401 -28.42 29.84 -34.74
CA ASP A 401 -28.16 30.72 -35.88
C ASP A 401 -26.93 30.26 -36.68
N TYR A 402 -25.87 29.87 -35.97
CA TYR A 402 -24.64 29.39 -36.60
C TYR A 402 -24.84 28.01 -37.24
N VAL A 403 -25.62 27.13 -36.60
CA VAL A 403 -25.95 25.80 -37.15
C VAL A 403 -26.81 25.95 -38.42
N ALA A 404 -27.79 26.85 -38.41
CA ALA A 404 -28.60 27.16 -39.60
C ALA A 404 -27.73 27.72 -40.75
N ALA A 405 -26.81 28.63 -40.45
CA ALA A 405 -25.89 29.18 -41.44
C ALA A 405 -24.93 28.11 -42.01
N LEU A 406 -24.41 27.22 -41.16
CA LEU A 406 -23.63 26.06 -41.61
C LEU A 406 -24.45 25.16 -42.53
N HIS A 407 -25.71 24.87 -42.20
CA HIS A 407 -26.60 24.07 -43.05
C HIS A 407 -26.80 24.71 -44.42
N ALA A 408 -27.09 26.02 -44.45
CA ALA A 408 -27.27 26.77 -45.67
C ALA A 408 -26.03 26.72 -46.57
N LEU A 409 -24.82 26.80 -46.00
CA LEU A 409 -23.58 26.64 -46.75
C LEU A 409 -23.43 25.23 -47.34
N LEU A 410 -23.71 24.19 -46.55
CA LEU A 410 -23.63 22.80 -47.02
C LEU A 410 -24.58 22.55 -48.20
N LEU A 411 -25.81 23.09 -48.14
CA LEU A 411 -26.79 23.02 -49.24
C LEU A 411 -26.35 23.87 -50.45
N HIS A 412 -25.86 25.09 -50.21
CA HIS A 412 -25.42 26.00 -51.26
C HIS A 412 -24.30 25.42 -52.12
N PHE A 413 -23.29 24.80 -51.47
CA PHE A 413 -22.17 24.21 -52.20
C PHE A 413 -22.52 22.86 -52.84
N GLY A 414 -23.46 22.09 -52.28
CA GLY A 414 -23.91 20.81 -52.84
C GLY A 414 -22.82 19.73 -52.95
N LYS A 415 -21.67 19.92 -52.30
CA LYS A 415 -20.49 19.04 -52.33
C LYS A 415 -19.75 19.11 -50.99
N PRO A 416 -18.83 18.19 -50.69
CA PRO A 416 -18.07 18.21 -49.44
C PRO A 416 -17.39 19.57 -49.20
N VAL A 417 -17.56 20.11 -48.00
CA VAL A 417 -17.05 21.42 -47.60
C VAL A 417 -15.95 21.25 -46.56
N GLU A 418 -14.81 21.89 -46.81
CA GLU A 418 -13.71 22.02 -45.84
C GLU A 418 -13.92 23.28 -44.98
N PRO A 419 -13.65 23.23 -43.65
CA PRO A 419 -13.95 24.31 -42.71
C PRO A 419 -13.33 25.69 -43.00
N SER A 420 -12.35 25.82 -43.90
CA SER A 420 -11.89 27.13 -44.37
C SER A 420 -13.00 27.90 -45.09
N ILE A 421 -13.95 27.23 -45.73
CA ILE A 421 -15.15 27.86 -46.29
C ILE A 421 -16.06 28.38 -45.19
N PHE A 422 -16.33 27.58 -44.15
CA PHE A 422 -17.10 28.05 -43.00
C PHE A 422 -16.47 29.28 -42.38
N LYS A 423 -15.15 29.24 -42.15
CA LYS A 423 -14.38 30.40 -41.68
C LYS A 423 -14.60 31.62 -42.57
N ALA A 424 -14.40 31.49 -43.89
CA ALA A 424 -14.46 32.62 -44.81
C ALA A 424 -15.87 33.26 -44.86
N GLN A 425 -16.91 32.43 -44.95
CA GLN A 425 -18.29 32.88 -45.12
C GLN A 425 -18.91 33.36 -43.81
N LEU A 426 -18.77 32.58 -42.73
CA LEU A 426 -19.45 32.87 -41.47
C LEU A 426 -18.77 33.99 -40.67
N ASN A 427 -17.45 34.16 -40.79
CA ASN A 427 -16.80 35.34 -40.21
C ASN A 427 -17.28 36.63 -40.86
N MET A 428 -17.51 36.62 -42.17
CA MET A 428 -18.07 37.76 -42.89
C MET A 428 -19.53 38.00 -42.49
N GLN A 429 -20.35 36.93 -42.42
CA GLN A 429 -21.77 37.03 -42.08
C GLN A 429 -22.03 37.51 -40.66
N PHE A 430 -21.25 37.03 -39.68
CA PHE A 430 -21.46 37.32 -38.26
C PHE A 430 -20.50 38.38 -37.70
N GLU A 431 -19.68 39.01 -38.55
CA GLU A 431 -18.65 39.99 -38.16
C GLU A 431 -17.72 39.46 -37.07
N ARG A 432 -17.22 38.23 -37.26
CA ARG A 432 -16.33 37.53 -36.32
C ARG A 432 -14.97 37.25 -36.93
N SER A 433 -14.05 36.81 -36.09
CA SER A 433 -12.70 36.41 -36.48
C SER A 433 -12.35 35.01 -35.96
N TYR A 434 -13.33 34.10 -35.91
CA TYR A 434 -13.11 32.75 -35.40
C TYR A 434 -12.25 31.91 -36.35
N SER A 435 -11.54 30.94 -35.78
CA SER A 435 -10.72 30.01 -36.55
C SER A 435 -11.59 29.01 -37.32
N LYS A 436 -11.00 28.31 -38.30
CA LYS A 436 -11.70 27.20 -38.95
C LYS A 436 -11.97 26.01 -38.01
N TYR A 437 -11.18 25.86 -36.94
CA TYR A 437 -11.36 24.81 -35.95
C TYR A 437 -12.62 25.05 -35.11
N PHE A 438 -12.90 26.31 -34.77
CA PHE A 438 -14.15 26.72 -34.10
C PHE A 438 -15.38 26.28 -34.90
N TYR A 439 -15.44 26.64 -36.19
CA TYR A 439 -16.56 26.25 -37.03
C TYR A 439 -16.60 24.74 -37.28
N ALA A 440 -15.45 24.09 -37.45
CA ALA A 440 -15.37 22.65 -37.62
C ALA A 440 -15.88 21.89 -36.38
N SER A 441 -15.55 22.34 -35.17
CA SER A 441 -15.98 21.70 -33.94
C SER A 441 -17.48 21.94 -33.68
N LEU A 442 -17.98 23.14 -33.97
CA LEU A 442 -19.42 23.42 -33.93
C LEU A 442 -20.20 22.54 -34.92
N ALA A 443 -19.69 22.41 -36.16
CA ALA A 443 -20.30 21.54 -37.16
C ALA A 443 -20.25 20.07 -36.74
N ARG A 444 -19.14 19.60 -36.15
CA ARG A 444 -19.01 18.22 -35.65
C ARG A 444 -20.04 17.88 -34.59
N LEU A 445 -20.23 18.75 -33.60
CA LEU A 445 -21.18 18.51 -32.50
C LEU A 445 -22.62 18.36 -33.01
N ASN A 446 -22.96 19.11 -34.06
CA ASN A 446 -24.31 19.16 -34.60
C ASN A 446 -24.55 18.21 -35.78
N ALA A 447 -23.50 17.65 -36.38
CA ALA A 447 -23.60 16.85 -37.61
C ALA A 447 -24.62 15.72 -37.51
N LYS A 448 -24.60 14.95 -36.42
CA LYS A 448 -25.55 13.83 -36.22
C LYS A 448 -26.99 14.32 -36.10
N ALA A 449 -27.24 15.36 -35.31
CA ALA A 449 -28.58 15.92 -35.10
C ALA A 449 -29.15 16.54 -36.38
N GLN A 450 -28.28 17.11 -37.22
CA GLN A 450 -28.63 17.77 -38.47
C GLN A 450 -28.59 16.83 -39.69
N GLY A 451 -28.27 15.54 -39.50
CA GLY A 451 -28.15 14.57 -40.59
C GLY A 451 -26.99 14.83 -41.56
N TRP A 452 -25.97 15.59 -41.15
CA TRP A 452 -24.81 15.88 -41.99
C TRP A 452 -23.82 14.71 -42.00
N HIS A 453 -23.25 14.47 -43.18
CA HIS A 453 -22.18 13.51 -43.36
C HIS A 453 -20.84 14.16 -43.00
N ARG A 454 -20.01 13.42 -42.25
CA ARG A 454 -18.67 13.86 -41.86
C ARG A 454 -17.63 12.79 -42.16
N LYS A 455 -16.52 13.20 -42.78
CA LYS A 455 -15.33 12.36 -43.01
C LYS A 455 -14.08 13.17 -42.67
N HIS A 456 -13.49 12.90 -41.51
CA HIS A 456 -12.40 13.68 -40.91
C HIS A 456 -12.70 15.19 -40.84
N SER A 457 -12.16 15.97 -41.76
CA SER A 457 -12.28 17.43 -41.85
C SER A 457 -13.25 17.88 -42.95
N LEU A 458 -14.02 16.98 -43.55
CA LEU A 458 -15.00 17.29 -44.58
C LEU A 458 -16.42 17.11 -44.04
N TYR A 459 -17.30 18.04 -44.41
CA TYR A 459 -18.71 18.08 -44.01
C TYR A 459 -19.59 18.21 -45.24
N SER A 460 -20.74 17.55 -45.28
CA SER A 460 -21.66 17.61 -46.42
C SER A 460 -23.10 17.34 -45.99
N ALA A 461 -24.06 17.92 -46.70
CA ALA A 461 -25.47 17.56 -46.57
C ALA A 461 -25.78 16.19 -47.23
N THR A 462 -24.91 15.71 -48.12
CA THR A 462 -25.00 14.43 -48.83
C THR A 462 -23.79 13.55 -48.53
N GLU A 463 -23.85 12.27 -48.90
CA GLU A 463 -22.75 11.33 -48.66
C GLU A 463 -21.42 11.82 -49.26
N ILE A 464 -20.33 11.68 -48.49
CA ILE A 464 -18.99 12.09 -48.91
C ILE A 464 -18.31 10.90 -49.60
N PRO A 465 -17.94 11.00 -50.89
CA PRO A 465 -17.38 9.89 -51.67
C PRO A 465 -15.91 9.58 -51.35
N PHE A 466 -15.32 10.30 -50.39
CA PHE A 466 -13.92 10.20 -50.01
C PHE A 466 -13.80 9.83 -48.52
N SER A 467 -12.76 9.10 -48.15
CA SER A 467 -12.50 8.81 -46.73
C SER A 467 -11.93 10.02 -46.00
N ASN A 468 -11.13 10.86 -46.69
CA ASN A 468 -10.57 12.12 -46.19
C ASN A 468 -10.04 12.99 -47.37
N ILE A 469 -9.51 14.18 -47.06
CA ILE A 469 -8.96 15.09 -48.09
C ILE A 469 -7.76 14.50 -48.84
N SER A 470 -6.93 13.68 -48.18
CA SER A 470 -5.80 13.01 -48.85
C SER A 470 -6.29 11.99 -49.88
N SER A 471 -7.29 11.18 -49.53
CA SER A 471 -7.90 10.24 -50.49
C SER A 471 -8.58 10.95 -51.66
N ALA A 472 -9.12 12.14 -51.43
CA ALA A 472 -9.67 12.96 -52.52
C ALA A 472 -8.55 13.43 -53.45
N MET A 473 -7.41 13.88 -52.90
CA MET A 473 -6.25 14.25 -53.71
C MET A 473 -5.65 13.05 -54.46
N ASP A 474 -5.60 11.86 -53.85
CA ASP A 474 -5.13 10.64 -54.51
C ASP A 474 -5.99 10.26 -55.72
N MET A 475 -7.28 10.57 -55.68
CA MET A 475 -8.24 10.28 -56.75
C MET A 475 -8.30 11.38 -57.82
N LEU A 476 -8.13 12.65 -57.42
CA LEU A 476 -8.47 13.81 -58.26
C LEU A 476 -7.25 14.59 -58.77
N CYS A 477 -6.10 14.48 -58.09
CA CYS A 477 -4.91 15.29 -58.37
C CYS A 477 -3.80 14.45 -59.00
N ASP A 478 -2.99 15.07 -59.86
CA ASP A 478 -1.77 14.49 -60.41
C ASP A 478 -0.53 15.11 -59.74
N SER A 479 0.37 14.30 -59.19
CA SER A 479 1.61 14.78 -58.57
C SER A 479 2.53 15.52 -59.54
N GLY A 480 2.48 15.20 -60.85
CA GLY A 480 3.29 15.83 -61.89
C GLY A 480 2.68 17.12 -62.48
N ALA A 481 1.38 17.37 -62.26
CA ALA A 481 0.71 18.54 -62.81
C ALA A 481 1.12 19.86 -62.12
N PRO A 482 0.91 21.04 -62.74
CA PRO A 482 1.05 22.33 -62.08
C PRO A 482 0.14 22.46 -60.84
N LEU A 483 0.60 23.17 -59.80
CA LEU A 483 -0.16 23.35 -58.55
C LEU A 483 -1.57 23.91 -58.79
N GLN A 484 -1.72 24.87 -59.71
CA GLN A 484 -3.01 25.48 -60.02
C GLN A 484 -4.01 24.46 -60.57
N GLN A 485 -3.57 23.56 -61.45
CA GLN A 485 -4.42 22.53 -62.03
C GLN A 485 -4.98 21.58 -60.95
N ASN A 486 -4.14 21.20 -59.97
CA ASN A 486 -4.60 20.38 -58.85
C ASN A 486 -5.53 21.15 -57.91
N ILE A 487 -5.30 22.45 -57.71
CA ILE A 487 -6.22 23.29 -56.93
C ILE A 487 -7.59 23.31 -57.61
N ASP A 488 -7.64 23.53 -58.92
CA ASP A 488 -8.90 23.60 -59.68
C ASP A 488 -9.63 22.25 -59.65
N ALA A 489 -8.90 21.13 -59.83
CA ALA A 489 -9.46 19.78 -59.75
C ALA A 489 -10.04 19.46 -58.35
N LEU A 490 -9.33 19.86 -57.28
CA LEU A 490 -9.79 19.68 -55.91
C LEU A 490 -11.00 20.58 -55.62
N GLN A 491 -10.97 21.85 -56.04
CA GLN A 491 -12.06 22.81 -55.85
C GLN A 491 -13.31 22.46 -56.66
N ALA A 492 -13.18 21.76 -57.78
CA ALA A 492 -14.34 21.24 -58.52
C ALA A 492 -15.17 20.28 -57.66
N ASN A 493 -14.51 19.46 -56.84
CA ASN A 493 -15.14 18.36 -56.08
C ASN A 493 -15.33 18.65 -54.59
N ILE A 494 -14.54 19.57 -54.02
CA ILE A 494 -14.61 19.96 -52.60
C ILE A 494 -14.67 21.49 -52.52
N ALA A 495 -15.61 22.04 -51.75
CA ALA A 495 -15.60 23.45 -51.42
C ALA A 495 -14.47 23.72 -50.42
N ILE A 496 -13.40 24.35 -50.89
CA ILE A 496 -12.19 24.66 -50.11
C ILE A 496 -11.60 25.99 -50.59
N THR A 497 -11.06 26.79 -49.67
CA THR A 497 -10.36 28.03 -50.05
C THR A 497 -9.08 27.72 -50.84
N ARG A 498 -8.71 28.61 -51.76
CA ARG A 498 -7.52 28.45 -52.61
C ARG A 498 -6.24 28.25 -51.79
N GLU A 499 -6.09 29.01 -50.71
CA GLU A 499 -4.95 28.93 -49.80
C GLU A 499 -4.87 27.57 -49.09
N THR A 500 -5.99 27.09 -48.55
CA THR A 500 -6.02 25.80 -47.85
C THR A 500 -5.79 24.64 -48.83
N ALA A 501 -6.34 24.72 -50.05
CA ALA A 501 -6.08 23.75 -51.10
C ALA A 501 -4.59 23.71 -51.49
N ALA A 502 -3.96 24.88 -51.68
CA ALA A 502 -2.54 24.98 -52.01
C ALA A 502 -1.65 24.34 -50.93
N ILE A 503 -1.94 24.58 -49.65
CA ILE A 503 -1.21 23.97 -48.52
C ILE A 503 -1.42 22.46 -48.50
N ALA A 504 -2.66 21.99 -48.62
CA ALA A 504 -2.99 20.56 -48.60
C ALA A 504 -2.27 19.79 -49.72
N ILE A 505 -2.28 20.34 -50.94
CA ILE A 505 -1.62 19.72 -52.11
C ILE A 505 -0.10 19.68 -51.95
N ARG A 506 0.51 20.74 -51.42
CA ARG A 506 1.97 20.76 -51.15
C ARG A 506 2.34 19.67 -50.15
N ASN A 507 1.62 19.59 -49.02
CA ASN A 507 1.87 18.57 -48.00
C ASN A 507 1.68 17.15 -48.55
N TRP A 508 0.64 16.94 -49.36
CA TRP A 508 0.36 15.66 -50.02
C TRP A 508 1.48 15.24 -50.99
N ARG A 509 2.01 16.17 -51.81
CA ARG A 509 3.17 15.90 -52.67
C ARG A 509 4.40 15.52 -51.87
N THR A 510 4.71 16.27 -50.82
CA THR A 510 5.86 16.00 -49.94
C THR A 510 5.76 14.63 -49.28
N ALA A 511 4.58 14.27 -48.76
CA ALA A 511 4.35 12.95 -48.17
C ALA A 511 4.58 11.81 -49.18
N ARG A 512 4.13 11.98 -50.44
CA ARG A 512 4.37 10.99 -51.50
C ARG A 512 5.84 10.88 -51.92
N SER A 513 6.57 11.99 -51.94
CA SER A 513 8.01 11.95 -52.25
C SER A 513 8.85 11.23 -51.19
N MET A 514 8.40 11.17 -49.93
CA MET A 514 9.06 10.43 -48.86
C MET A 514 8.72 8.93 -48.83
N VAL A 515 7.70 8.48 -49.58
CA VAL A 515 7.28 7.07 -49.68
C VAL A 515 7.89 6.39 -50.92
N ASN A 516 8.22 7.18 -51.94
CA ASN A 516 8.79 6.71 -53.21
C ASN A 516 10.32 6.92 -53.32
N GLY A 517 10.98 7.35 -52.24
CA GLY A 517 12.43 7.39 -52.08
C GLY A 517 12.81 6.61 -50.84
#